data_AF-A0A2G6T8U7-F1
#
_entry.id   AF-A0A2G6T8U7-F1
#
_cell.length_a   1.000
_cell.length_b   1.000
_cell.length_c   1.000
_cell.angle_alpha   90.00
_cell.angle_beta   90.00
_cell.angle_gamma   90.00
#
_symmetry.space_group_name_H-M   'P 1'
#
loop_
_entity.id
_entity.type
_entity.pdbx_description
1 polymer ?
#
loop_
_entity_poly.entity_id
_entity_poly.type
_entity_poly.pdbx_seq_one_letter_code
_entity_poly.pdbx_strand_id
1 'polypeptide(L)'
;MRDTLLILILFVFNFASAQKTNSDCTDNFVLSNTESNKIYTYNAQNSITTQDNYSISASSDIKMKAGNVIVLKPGTYLKKGPLYLAKIEACTICEQTFSFPNFFTPNGDGFNDSWKVDWFDSTSFSAVSIFDRYGKLIKVLQNVNDSWDGTSNSNDISSSDYWFRLKYVDCNGNSKEYKSHFSLKR
;
A
#
# COMPACT_ATOMS: atom_id res chain seq x y z
N MET A 1 37.85 44.21 -4.84
CA MET A 1 37.74 42.74 -4.72
C MET A 1 36.26 42.44 -4.79
N ARG A 2 35.80 41.72 -5.82
CA ARG A 2 34.37 41.44 -6.03
C ARG A 2 33.96 40.30 -5.12
N ASP A 3 33.01 40.57 -4.22
CA ASP A 3 32.28 39.56 -3.47
C ASP A 3 31.45 38.72 -4.43
N THR A 4 31.85 37.46 -4.62
CA THR A 4 31.05 36.47 -5.33
C THR A 4 30.04 35.89 -4.34
N LEU A 5 28.81 36.41 -4.40
CA LEU A 5 27.67 35.86 -3.67
C LEU A 5 27.34 34.48 -4.24
N LEU A 6 27.67 33.42 -3.50
CA LEU A 6 27.32 32.04 -3.86
C LEU A 6 25.82 31.84 -3.54
N ILE A 7 24.96 32.03 -4.54
CA ILE A 7 23.53 31.72 -4.42
C ILE A 7 23.39 30.20 -4.52
N LEU A 8 23.26 29.53 -3.37
CA LEU A 8 22.87 28.13 -3.30
C LEU A 8 21.36 28.03 -3.61
N ILE A 9 21.01 27.86 -4.89
CA ILE A 9 19.64 27.55 -5.28
C ILE A 9 19.38 26.10 -4.86
N LEU A 10 18.76 25.93 -3.69
CA LEU A 10 18.10 24.68 -3.32
C LEU A 10 16.94 24.48 -4.30
N PHE A 11 17.15 23.72 -5.37
CA PHE A 11 16.06 23.19 -6.17
C PHE A 11 15.25 22.26 -5.28
N VAL A 12 14.11 22.74 -4.79
CA VAL A 12 13.12 21.91 -4.11
C VAL A 12 12.50 21.02 -5.18
N PHE A 13 13.03 19.81 -5.33
CA PHE A 13 12.41 18.79 -6.15
C PHE A 13 11.07 18.41 -5.50
N ASN A 14 9.96 18.79 -6.13
CA ASN A 14 8.63 18.43 -5.69
C ASN A 14 8.36 16.96 -6.03
N PHE A 15 8.89 16.05 -5.22
CA PHE A 15 8.48 14.65 -5.22
C PHE A 15 7.17 14.52 -4.46
N ALA A 16 6.17 13.89 -5.08
CA ALA A 16 5.04 13.38 -4.33
C ALA A 16 5.52 12.13 -3.57
N SER A 17 5.45 12.19 -2.24
CA SER A 17 5.63 11.04 -1.36
C SER A 17 4.26 10.44 -1.08
N ALA A 18 4.14 9.11 -1.20
CA ALA A 18 2.98 8.37 -0.75
C ALA A 18 3.41 7.32 0.27
N GLN A 19 2.82 7.42 1.47
CA GLN A 19 2.89 6.41 2.51
C GLN A 19 1.51 5.76 2.62
N LYS A 20 1.43 4.45 2.45
CA LYS A 20 0.18 3.71 2.69
C LYS A 20 0.36 2.75 3.85
N THR A 21 -0.38 3.01 4.92
CA THR A 21 -0.58 2.08 6.02
C THR A 21 -1.79 1.22 5.70
N ASN A 22 -1.60 -0.08 5.46
CA ASN A 22 -2.70 -1.03 5.39
C ASN A 22 -2.62 -1.89 6.64
N SER A 23 -3.54 -1.69 7.59
CA SER A 23 -3.68 -2.60 8.71
C SER A 23 -5.14 -2.83 9.04
N ASP A 24 -5.60 -4.06 8.83
CA ASP A 24 -6.81 -4.60 9.46
C ASP A 24 -6.57 -4.92 10.95
N CYS A 25 -5.41 -4.50 11.49
CA CYS A 25 -5.01 -4.69 12.88
C CYS A 25 -5.61 -3.60 13.75
N THR A 26 -6.35 -3.98 14.80
CA THR A 26 -6.68 -3.09 15.91
C THR A 26 -5.68 -3.29 17.04
N ASP A 27 -5.50 -2.31 17.94
CA ASP A 27 -4.59 -2.49 19.08
C ASP A 27 -5.04 -3.65 19.96
N ASN A 28 -6.33 -3.66 20.31
CA ASN A 28 -6.96 -4.67 21.14
C ASN A 28 -8.40 -4.92 20.69
N PHE A 29 -8.86 -6.17 20.82
CA PHE A 29 -10.28 -6.53 20.68
C PHE A 29 -10.89 -6.97 22.01
N VAL A 30 -12.13 -6.53 22.25
CA VAL A 30 -13.02 -7.07 23.28
C VAL A 30 -14.25 -7.64 22.59
N LEU A 31 -14.44 -8.97 22.66
CA LEU A 31 -15.55 -9.65 21.97
C LEU A 31 -16.78 -9.67 22.87
N SER A 32 -17.79 -8.85 22.54
CA SER A 32 -18.95 -8.59 23.41
C SER A 32 -20.31 -9.03 22.85
N ASN A 33 -20.46 -9.20 21.53
CA ASN A 33 -21.77 -9.42 20.90
C ASN A 33 -21.84 -10.72 20.08
N THR A 34 -23.06 -11.19 19.82
CA THR A 34 -23.34 -12.32 18.93
C THR A 34 -23.03 -11.93 17.48
N GLU A 35 -22.02 -12.55 16.90
CA GLU A 35 -21.55 -12.30 15.54
C GLU A 35 -22.56 -12.78 14.48
N SER A 36 -22.92 -11.93 13.51
CA SER A 36 -23.95 -12.27 12.49
C SER A 36 -23.41 -12.92 11.22
N ASN A 37 -22.12 -12.77 10.88
CA ASN A 37 -21.52 -13.41 9.71
C ASN A 37 -20.97 -14.82 10.02
N LYS A 38 -20.90 -15.64 8.96
CA LYS A 38 -20.56 -17.08 9.04
C LYS A 38 -19.05 -17.37 9.23
N ILE A 39 -18.17 -16.42 8.88
CA ILE A 39 -16.70 -16.57 9.03
C ILE A 39 -16.13 -15.20 9.37
N TYR A 40 -15.39 -15.10 10.49
CA TYR A 40 -14.69 -13.86 10.87
C TYR A 40 -13.24 -14.10 11.28
N THR A 41 -12.38 -13.13 10.96
CA THR A 41 -10.98 -13.10 11.40
C THR A 41 -10.73 -11.81 12.18
N TYR A 42 -10.33 -11.94 13.45
CA TYR A 42 -9.88 -10.82 14.29
C TYR A 42 -8.37 -10.74 14.26
N ASN A 43 -7.86 -9.54 13.97
CA ASN A 43 -6.44 -9.24 13.91
C ASN A 43 -6.11 -8.15 14.93
N ALA A 44 -5.48 -8.50 16.06
CA ALA A 44 -5.07 -7.56 17.09
C ALA A 44 -3.54 -7.45 17.17
N GLN A 45 -3.01 -6.25 17.36
CA GLN A 45 -1.59 -6.05 17.62
C GLN A 45 -1.19 -6.60 18.99
N ASN A 46 -2.00 -6.37 20.02
CA ASN A 46 -1.68 -6.76 21.38
C ASN A 46 -2.57 -7.91 21.86
N SER A 47 -3.87 -7.65 22.06
CA SER A 47 -4.74 -8.62 22.74
C SER A 47 -6.11 -8.80 22.11
N ILE A 48 -6.64 -10.02 22.25
CA ILE A 48 -8.06 -10.33 22.02
C ILE A 48 -8.61 -10.90 23.32
N THR A 49 -9.67 -10.31 23.86
CA THR A 49 -10.30 -10.78 25.10
C THR A 49 -11.79 -11.00 24.89
N THR A 50 -12.33 -12.16 25.27
CA THR A 50 -13.78 -12.36 25.32
C THR A 50 -14.39 -11.69 26.55
N GLN A 51 -15.67 -11.31 26.47
CA GLN A 51 -16.44 -10.98 27.67
C GLN A 51 -16.92 -12.25 28.39
N ASP A 52 -17.39 -12.08 29.62
CA ASP A 52 -18.01 -13.18 30.37
C ASP A 52 -19.22 -13.71 29.60
N ASN A 53 -19.39 -15.04 29.59
CA ASN A 53 -20.49 -15.70 28.89
C ASN A 53 -20.53 -15.49 27.36
N TYR A 54 -19.40 -15.12 26.73
CA TYR A 54 -19.30 -15.02 25.28
C TYR A 54 -19.59 -16.37 24.61
N SER A 55 -20.46 -16.41 23.61
CA SER A 55 -20.84 -17.67 22.95
C SER A 55 -20.66 -17.61 21.43
N ILE A 56 -20.10 -18.68 20.86
CA ILE A 56 -19.86 -18.82 19.43
C ILE A 56 -20.90 -19.78 18.85
N SER A 57 -21.58 -19.35 17.78
CA SER A 57 -22.64 -20.13 17.14
C SER A 57 -22.08 -21.39 16.47
N ALA A 58 -22.93 -22.41 16.27
CA ALA A 58 -22.51 -23.65 15.60
C ALA A 58 -22.19 -23.45 14.10
N SER A 59 -22.58 -22.32 13.52
CA SER A 59 -22.46 -21.97 12.11
C SER A 59 -21.48 -20.83 11.84
N SER A 60 -20.68 -20.42 12.83
CA SER A 60 -19.77 -19.28 12.74
C SER A 60 -18.33 -19.72 12.99
N ASP A 61 -17.53 -19.78 11.94
CA ASP A 61 -16.09 -19.99 12.08
C ASP A 61 -15.42 -18.71 12.59
N ILE A 62 -14.50 -18.87 13.53
CA ILE A 62 -13.75 -17.76 14.11
C ILE A 62 -12.25 -18.01 14.03
N LYS A 63 -11.54 -17.00 13.55
CA LYS A 63 -10.08 -16.95 13.55
C LYS A 63 -9.63 -15.76 14.39
N MET A 64 -8.74 -15.99 15.33
CA MET A 64 -8.17 -14.97 16.20
C MET A 64 -6.66 -14.94 16.00
N LYS A 65 -6.13 -13.78 15.67
CA LYS A 65 -4.69 -13.50 15.61
C LYS A 65 -4.38 -12.32 16.53
N ALA A 66 -3.58 -12.55 17.56
CA ALA A 66 -3.13 -11.50 18.48
C ALA A 66 -1.60 -11.54 18.60
N GLY A 67 -0.94 -10.39 18.71
CA GLY A 67 0.51 -10.36 18.87
C GLY A 67 1.00 -10.89 20.21
N ASN A 68 0.27 -10.63 21.31
CA ASN A 68 0.72 -10.99 22.66
C ASN A 68 -0.16 -12.04 23.34
N VAL A 69 -1.48 -11.81 23.41
CA VAL A 69 -2.35 -12.66 24.24
C VAL A 69 -3.77 -12.78 23.70
N ILE A 70 -4.35 -13.98 23.86
CA ILE A 70 -5.78 -14.23 23.66
C ILE A 70 -6.34 -14.72 25.01
N VAL A 71 -7.30 -13.98 25.56
CA VAL A 71 -7.92 -14.27 26.85
C VAL A 71 -9.36 -14.72 26.64
N LEU A 72 -9.65 -15.97 26.99
CA LEU A 72 -11.01 -16.47 27.06
C LEU A 72 -11.49 -16.36 28.51
N LYS A 73 -12.42 -15.43 28.77
CA LYS A 73 -13.00 -15.23 30.10
C LYS A 73 -13.97 -16.38 30.48
N PRO A 74 -14.25 -16.57 31.79
CA PRO A 74 -15.21 -17.57 32.25
C PRO A 74 -16.56 -17.47 31.53
N GLY A 75 -17.16 -18.64 31.28
CA GLY A 75 -18.42 -18.73 30.52
C GLY A 75 -18.26 -18.61 29.00
N THR A 76 -17.04 -18.51 28.47
CA THR A 76 -16.83 -18.61 27.02
C THR A 76 -17.29 -19.99 26.52
N TYR A 77 -18.32 -20.03 25.66
CA TYR A 77 -18.94 -21.25 25.16
C TYR A 77 -18.78 -21.41 23.64
N LEU A 78 -18.07 -22.47 23.23
CA LEU A 78 -17.96 -22.88 21.84
C LEU A 78 -19.03 -23.95 21.57
N LYS A 79 -20.07 -23.61 20.80
CA LYS A 79 -21.04 -24.64 20.36
C LYS A 79 -20.31 -25.70 19.54
N LYS A 80 -20.81 -26.94 19.49
CA LYS A 80 -20.27 -27.97 18.58
C LYS A 80 -20.57 -27.58 17.13
N GLY A 81 -19.56 -27.59 16.26
CA GLY A 81 -19.71 -27.25 14.84
C GLY A 81 -18.70 -26.25 14.24
N PRO A 82 -18.38 -25.11 14.90
CA PRO A 82 -17.56 -24.06 14.32
C PRO A 82 -16.08 -24.45 14.31
N LEU A 83 -15.35 -23.98 13.30
CA LEU A 83 -13.90 -23.98 13.30
C LEU A 83 -13.39 -22.81 14.16
N TYR A 84 -12.64 -23.15 15.22
CA TYR A 84 -11.95 -22.19 16.07
C TYR A 84 -10.44 -22.27 15.82
N LEU A 85 -9.83 -21.17 15.37
CA LEU A 85 -8.38 -21.06 15.23
C LEU A 85 -7.88 -19.83 15.99
N ALA A 86 -7.06 -20.04 17.01
CA ALA A 86 -6.37 -18.97 17.72
C ALA A 86 -4.86 -19.09 17.52
N LYS A 87 -4.23 -18.00 17.09
CA LYS A 87 -2.79 -17.94 16.83
C LYS A 87 -2.20 -16.71 17.48
N ILE A 88 -1.13 -16.90 18.26
CA ILE A 88 -0.29 -15.80 18.71
C ILE A 88 0.75 -15.54 17.63
N GLU A 89 0.62 -14.42 16.94
CA GLU A 89 1.51 -14.01 15.86
C GLU A 89 1.37 -12.50 15.67
N ALA A 90 2.51 -11.83 15.46
CA ALA A 90 2.53 -10.39 15.23
C ALA A 90 1.53 -9.98 14.14
N CYS A 91 0.73 -8.96 14.46
CA CYS A 91 -0.12 -8.31 13.49
C CYS A 91 0.73 -7.27 12.75
N THR A 92 1.31 -7.67 11.62
CA THR A 92 2.20 -6.81 10.86
C THR A 92 1.42 -5.66 10.25
N ILE A 93 1.78 -4.43 10.62
CA ILE A 93 1.34 -3.22 9.92
C ILE A 93 2.12 -3.17 8.60
N CYS A 94 1.42 -3.19 7.47
CA CYS A 94 2.09 -3.00 6.20
C CYS A 94 2.27 -1.50 5.96
N GLU A 95 3.48 -1.00 6.22
CA GLU A 95 3.89 0.31 5.76
C GLU A 95 4.59 0.17 4.41
N GLN A 96 3.99 0.74 3.37
CA GLN A 96 4.62 0.83 2.06
C GLN A 96 4.89 2.30 1.75
N THR A 97 6.16 2.57 1.43
CA THR A 97 6.63 3.92 1.12
C THR A 97 7.18 3.94 -0.30
N PHE A 98 6.74 4.92 -1.07
CA PHE A 98 7.23 5.18 -2.42
C PHE A 98 7.05 6.65 -2.77
N SER A 99 7.79 7.11 -3.77
CA SER A 99 7.70 8.47 -4.29
C SER A 99 7.72 8.48 -5.80
N PHE A 100 7.19 9.55 -6.38
CA PHE A 100 7.19 9.77 -7.82
C PHE A 100 7.24 11.28 -8.11
N PRO A 101 7.88 11.69 -9.21
CA PRO A 101 7.87 13.09 -9.60
C PRO A 101 6.50 13.47 -10.17
N ASN A 102 6.03 14.68 -9.84
CA ASN A 102 4.75 15.21 -10.34
C ASN A 102 4.83 15.60 -11.82
N PHE A 103 6.03 15.78 -12.36
CA PHE A 103 6.26 16.06 -13.77
C PHE A 103 7.66 15.63 -14.20
N PHE A 104 7.87 15.54 -15.51
CA PHE A 104 9.18 15.32 -16.10
C PHE A 104 9.27 16.05 -17.46
N THR A 105 10.48 16.31 -17.93
CA THR A 105 10.82 17.12 -19.11
C THR A 105 11.83 16.36 -19.98
N PRO A 106 11.38 15.48 -20.89
CA PRO A 106 12.27 14.71 -21.77
C PRO A 106 12.84 15.60 -22.89
N ASN A 107 13.77 16.48 -22.55
CA ASN A 107 14.41 17.45 -23.46
C ASN A 107 15.90 17.15 -23.69
N GLY A 108 16.46 16.16 -22.97
CA GLY A 108 17.84 15.72 -23.11
C GLY A 108 18.86 16.60 -22.41
N ASP A 109 18.45 17.44 -21.45
CA ASP A 109 19.36 18.31 -20.69
C ASP A 109 19.99 17.61 -19.46
N GLY A 110 19.60 16.36 -19.19
CA GLY A 110 20.06 15.56 -18.05
C GLY A 110 19.20 15.71 -16.80
N PHE A 111 18.19 16.59 -16.81
CA PHE A 111 17.34 16.90 -15.66
C PHE A 111 15.87 16.55 -15.90
N ASN A 112 15.36 15.62 -15.10
CA ASN A 112 13.97 15.12 -15.21
C ASN A 112 13.63 14.57 -16.60
N ASP A 113 14.59 13.99 -17.31
CA ASP A 113 14.36 13.44 -18.65
C ASP A 113 13.49 12.18 -18.65
N SER A 114 13.35 11.51 -17.50
CA SER A 114 12.53 10.32 -17.36
C SER A 114 11.67 10.36 -16.10
N TRP A 115 10.56 9.65 -16.16
CA TRP A 115 9.62 9.45 -15.09
C TRP A 115 9.70 8.02 -14.56
N LYS A 116 9.76 7.87 -13.23
CA LYS A 116 9.73 6.57 -12.55
C LYS A 116 9.07 6.68 -11.19
N VAL A 117 8.70 5.52 -10.64
CA VAL A 117 8.31 5.41 -9.24
C VAL A 117 9.53 4.92 -8.46
N ASP A 118 10.01 5.73 -7.52
CA ASP A 118 11.04 5.34 -6.58
C ASP A 118 10.41 4.56 -5.42
N TRP A 119 10.94 3.37 -5.17
CA TRP A 119 10.35 2.41 -4.26
C TRP A 119 11.39 1.96 -3.23
N PHE A 120 11.05 2.03 -1.94
CA PHE A 120 12.01 1.82 -0.86
C PHE A 120 12.25 0.33 -0.53
N ASP A 121 11.29 -0.57 -0.82
CA ASP A 121 11.43 -2.02 -0.62
C ASP A 121 11.02 -2.80 -1.88
N SER A 122 11.96 -3.01 -2.80
CA SER A 122 11.69 -3.58 -4.14
C SER A 122 11.05 -4.97 -4.14
N THR A 123 11.03 -5.69 -3.01
CA THR A 123 10.49 -7.06 -2.94
C THR A 123 8.97 -7.14 -3.15
N SER A 124 8.27 -6.02 -2.95
CA SER A 124 6.82 -5.90 -3.08
C SER A 124 6.35 -5.32 -4.41
N PHE A 125 7.25 -4.74 -5.21
CA PHE A 125 6.91 -4.10 -6.49
C PHE A 125 6.41 -5.14 -7.51
N SER A 126 5.34 -4.81 -8.25
CA SER A 126 4.86 -5.67 -9.34
C SER A 126 4.93 -4.99 -10.71
N ALA A 127 4.26 -3.84 -10.88
CA ALA A 127 4.29 -3.11 -12.14
C ALA A 127 3.72 -1.70 -11.99
N VAL A 128 4.15 -0.79 -12.87
CA VAL A 128 3.48 0.49 -13.10
C VAL A 128 2.91 0.52 -14.51
N SER A 129 1.62 0.77 -14.64
CA SER A 129 0.96 0.99 -15.93
C SER A 129 0.65 2.47 -16.09
N ILE A 130 1.03 3.07 -17.22
CA ILE A 130 0.85 4.49 -17.53
C ILE A 130 -0.21 4.63 -18.63
N PHE A 131 -1.12 5.58 -18.46
CA PHE A 131 -2.29 5.80 -19.31
C PHE A 131 -2.41 7.27 -19.72
N ASP A 132 -2.99 7.50 -20.89
CA ASP A 132 -3.41 8.85 -21.29
C ASP A 132 -4.74 9.26 -20.62
N ARG A 133 -5.18 10.49 -20.89
CA ARG A 133 -6.43 11.07 -20.36
C ARG A 133 -7.71 10.34 -20.74
N TYR A 134 -7.66 9.48 -21.76
CA TYR A 134 -8.79 8.68 -22.22
C TYR A 134 -8.73 7.24 -21.69
N GLY A 135 -7.72 6.91 -20.88
CA GLY A 135 -7.51 5.59 -20.31
C GLY A 135 -6.79 4.61 -21.26
N LYS A 136 -6.23 5.09 -22.38
CA LYS A 136 -5.42 4.24 -23.27
C LYS A 136 -4.09 3.92 -22.58
N LEU A 137 -3.73 2.64 -22.56
CA LEU A 137 -2.43 2.19 -22.06
C LEU A 137 -1.30 2.70 -22.98
N ILE A 138 -0.33 3.39 -22.39
CA ILE A 138 0.83 3.97 -23.06
C ILE A 138 2.08 3.13 -22.83
N LYS A 139 2.35 2.79 -21.56
CA LYS A 139 3.57 2.07 -21.17
C LYS A 139 3.29 1.18 -19.96
N VAL A 140 4.04 0.09 -19.85
CA VAL A 140 4.12 -0.73 -18.64
C VAL A 140 5.60 -0.80 -18.24
N LEU A 141 5.87 -0.46 -16.99
CA LEU A 141 7.15 -0.60 -16.30
C LEU A 141 7.05 -1.87 -15.44
N GLN A 142 7.84 -2.89 -15.74
CA GLN A 142 7.75 -4.21 -15.13
C GLN A 142 8.75 -4.41 -13.98
N ASN A 143 9.83 -3.63 -13.98
CA ASN A 143 10.84 -3.67 -12.92
C ASN A 143 10.84 -2.36 -12.14
N VAL A 144 11.29 -2.43 -10.88
CA VAL A 144 11.38 -1.27 -9.98
C VAL A 144 12.26 -0.13 -10.52
N ASN A 145 13.26 -0.47 -11.34
CA ASN A 145 14.22 0.48 -11.92
C ASN A 145 13.82 0.95 -13.32
N ASP A 146 12.72 0.43 -13.87
CA ASP A 146 12.23 0.89 -15.17
C ASP A 146 11.78 2.34 -15.07
N SER A 147 12.04 3.11 -16.12
CA SER A 147 11.60 4.50 -16.25
C SER A 147 10.99 4.74 -17.62
N TRP A 148 10.29 5.86 -17.76
CA TRP A 148 9.64 6.26 -18.99
C TRP A 148 10.14 7.63 -19.45
N ASP A 149 10.60 7.69 -20.70
CA ASP A 149 11.23 8.84 -21.35
C ASP A 149 10.25 9.71 -22.15
N GLY A 150 8.93 9.46 -22.04
CA GLY A 150 7.95 10.22 -22.83
C GLY A 150 7.71 9.69 -24.24
N THR A 151 8.16 8.46 -24.55
CA THR A 151 7.95 7.83 -25.86
C THR A 151 6.90 6.70 -25.83
N SER A 152 6.19 6.52 -26.93
CA SER A 152 5.26 5.40 -27.17
C SER A 152 5.46 4.87 -28.59
N ASN A 153 5.73 3.57 -28.74
CA ASN A 153 6.02 2.94 -30.04
C ASN A 153 7.07 3.73 -30.86
N SER A 154 8.15 4.15 -30.20
CA SER A 154 9.25 4.94 -30.77
C SER A 154 8.90 6.36 -31.22
N ASN A 155 7.71 6.87 -30.89
CA ASN A 155 7.32 8.25 -31.16
C ASN A 155 7.18 9.03 -29.86
N ASP A 156 7.58 10.31 -29.90
CA ASP A 156 7.28 11.27 -28.85
C ASP A 156 5.77 11.46 -28.70
N ILE A 157 5.29 11.44 -27.46
CA ILE A 157 3.88 11.72 -27.18
C ILE A 157 3.70 13.10 -26.56
N SER A 158 2.56 13.74 -26.82
CA SER A 158 2.30 15.16 -26.50
C SER A 158 2.48 15.52 -25.02
N SER A 159 2.87 16.77 -24.75
CA SER A 159 2.81 17.35 -23.42
C SER A 159 1.35 17.33 -22.91
N SER A 160 1.12 16.62 -21.81
CA SER A 160 -0.20 16.37 -21.23
C SER A 160 -0.03 15.83 -19.81
N ASP A 161 -1.15 15.75 -19.09
CA ASP A 161 -1.24 14.88 -17.91
C ASP A 161 -1.42 13.42 -18.33
N TYR A 162 -0.81 12.55 -17.52
CA TYR A 162 -0.83 11.11 -17.62
C TYR A 162 -1.20 10.52 -16.27
N TRP A 163 -1.89 9.38 -16.29
CA TRP A 163 -2.30 8.67 -15.08
C TRP A 163 -1.47 7.40 -14.97
N PHE A 164 -1.13 7.01 -13.76
CA PHE A 164 -0.49 5.73 -13.52
C PHE A 164 -1.23 4.90 -12.49
N ARG A 165 -1.02 3.59 -12.63
CA ARG A 165 -1.49 2.57 -11.71
C ARG A 165 -0.30 1.74 -11.28
N LEU A 166 0.01 1.80 -10.00
CA LEU A 166 1.06 1.04 -9.35
C LEU A 166 0.45 -0.18 -8.68
N LYS A 167 0.89 -1.37 -9.08
CA LYS A 167 0.54 -2.65 -8.46
C LYS A 167 1.71 -3.14 -7.62
N TYR A 168 1.40 -3.60 -6.42
CA TYR A 168 2.35 -4.16 -5.48
C TYR A 168 1.66 -5.20 -4.57
N VAL A 169 2.46 -6.03 -3.91
CA VAL A 169 2.00 -6.99 -2.91
C VAL A 169 2.31 -6.42 -1.53
N ASP A 170 1.32 -6.29 -0.66
CA ASP A 170 1.57 -5.86 0.71
C ASP A 170 2.25 -6.97 1.54
N CYS A 171 2.70 -6.62 2.75
CA CYS A 171 3.38 -7.55 3.65
C CYS A 171 2.52 -8.75 4.09
N ASN A 172 1.20 -8.69 3.89
CA ASN A 172 0.25 -9.77 4.14
C ASN A 172 0.03 -10.65 2.91
N GLY A 173 0.76 -10.43 1.81
CA GLY A 173 0.63 -11.18 0.56
C GLY A 173 -0.57 -10.75 -0.29
N ASN A 174 -1.24 -9.64 0.05
CA ASN A 174 -2.39 -9.17 -0.70
C ASN A 174 -1.96 -8.23 -1.83
N SER A 175 -2.50 -8.45 -3.03
CA SER A 175 -2.35 -7.52 -4.14
C SER A 175 -3.04 -6.19 -3.84
N LYS A 176 -2.30 -5.09 -3.94
CA LYS A 176 -2.78 -3.72 -3.76
C LYS A 176 -2.51 -2.90 -5.01
N GLU A 177 -3.29 -1.83 -5.13
CA GLU A 177 -3.21 -0.88 -6.22
C GLU A 177 -3.18 0.56 -5.67
N TYR A 178 -2.35 1.39 -6.27
CA TYR A 178 -2.30 2.83 -6.06
C TYR A 178 -2.46 3.54 -7.40
N LYS A 179 -3.21 4.65 -7.42
CA LYS A 179 -3.46 5.45 -8.62
C LYS A 179 -3.14 6.90 -8.34
N SER A 180 -2.46 7.55 -9.27
CA SER A 180 -2.23 8.99 -9.27
C SER A 180 -1.94 9.46 -10.70
N HIS A 181 -1.52 10.71 -10.86
CA HIS A 181 -1.18 11.32 -12.13
C HIS A 181 0.12 12.13 -12.05
N PHE A 182 0.66 12.49 -13.21
CA PHE A 182 1.83 13.34 -13.39
C PHE A 182 1.76 14.03 -14.76
N SER A 183 2.56 15.08 -14.97
CA SER A 183 2.58 15.84 -16.23
C SER A 183 3.86 15.58 -17.03
N LEU A 184 3.73 15.37 -18.34
CA LEU A 184 4.84 15.48 -19.29
C LEU A 184 4.90 16.92 -19.81
N LYS A 185 6.06 17.57 -19.70
CA LYS A 185 6.27 18.95 -20.18
C LYS A 185 7.38 18.99 -21.22
N ARG A 186 7.23 19.84 -22.25
CA ARG A 186 8.26 20.16 -23.26
C ARG A 186 8.23 21.65 -23.53
#